data_AF-A0A9P6N865-F1
#
_entry.id   AF-A0A9P6N865-F1
#
_cell.length_a   1.000
_cell.length_b   1.000
_cell.length_c   1.000
_cell.angle_alpha   90.00
_cell.angle_beta   90.00
_cell.angle_gamma   90.00
#
_symmetry.space_group_name_H-M   'P 1'
#
loop_
_entity.id
_entity.type
_entity.pdbx_description
1 polymer ?
#
loop_
_entity_poly.entity_id
_entity_poly.type
_entity_poly.pdbx_seq_one_letter_code
_entity_poly.pdbx_strand_id
1 'polypeptide(L)'
;MVEPKYSHDIKLMTVWWLLSGRSLEEINELLGFDDQLILLSSLHRWLKLFLETHDVVVNLELYLHQGIERKLNDDQRNFVLDALKIDPTLYLDKLVAALLEGYGLGISTTTLATKLNYCLKWTRKKVQTVHPNQELAA
;
A
#
# COMPACT_ATOMS: atom_id res chain seq x y z
N MET A 1 15.12 -6.29 3.91
CA MET A 1 15.24 -7.20 5.07
C MET A 1 14.09 -8.19 4.97
N VAL A 2 14.36 -9.47 4.73
CA VAL A 2 13.32 -10.51 4.58
C VAL A 2 13.08 -11.11 5.96
N GLU A 3 11.90 -10.91 6.53
CA GLU A 3 11.54 -11.51 7.82
C GLU A 3 11.38 -13.03 7.67
N PRO A 4 11.83 -13.85 8.65
CA PRO A 4 11.61 -15.28 8.63
C PRO A 4 10.12 -15.62 8.63
N LYS A 5 9.73 -16.64 7.87
CA LYS A 5 8.33 -17.04 7.74
C LYS A 5 7.94 -18.00 8.86
N TYR A 6 7.44 -17.46 9.97
CA TYR A 6 6.90 -18.27 11.08
C TYR A 6 5.47 -18.74 10.79
N SER A 7 5.13 -19.96 11.22
CA SER A 7 3.76 -20.48 11.16
C SER A 7 2.84 -19.69 12.10
N HIS A 8 1.53 -19.72 11.82
CA HIS A 8 0.53 -19.05 12.65
C HIS A 8 0.54 -19.57 14.10
N ASP A 9 0.64 -20.88 14.28
CA ASP A 9 0.58 -21.51 15.60
C ASP A 9 1.77 -21.13 16.47
N ILE A 10 2.97 -21.03 15.88
CA ILE A 10 4.17 -20.55 16.59
C ILE A 10 3.92 -19.12 17.09
N LYS A 11 3.41 -18.23 16.24
CA LYS A 11 3.13 -16.83 16.64
C LYS A 11 2.14 -16.74 17.79
N LEU A 12 1.06 -17.51 17.74
CA LEU A 12 0.04 -17.54 18.80
C LEU A 12 0.65 -18.06 20.11
N MET A 13 1.37 -19.18 20.05
CA MET A 13 2.02 -19.75 21.23
C MET A 13 3.02 -18.77 21.86
N THR A 14 3.84 -18.10 21.04
CA THR A 14 4.78 -17.07 21.49
C THR A 14 4.08 -15.93 22.21
N VAL A 15 3.01 -15.36 21.63
CA VAL A 15 2.27 -14.26 22.25
C VAL A 15 1.60 -14.72 23.54
N TRP A 16 1.03 -15.92 23.55
CA TRP A 16 0.37 -16.47 24.74
C TRP A 16 1.35 -16.72 25.89
N TRP A 17 2.53 -17.25 25.59
CA TRP A 17 3.60 -17.43 26.57
C TRP A 17 4.19 -16.12 27.08
N LEU A 18 4.29 -15.11 26.21
CA LEU A 18 4.70 -13.77 26.61
C LEU A 18 3.70 -13.12 27.57
N LEU A 19 2.39 -13.22 27.27
CA LEU A 19 1.31 -12.74 28.16
C LEU A 19 1.26 -13.51 29.49
N SER A 20 1.74 -14.74 29.50
CA SER A 20 1.88 -15.56 30.71
C SER A 20 3.12 -15.20 31.54
N GLY A 21 3.91 -14.21 31.12
CA GLY A 21 5.06 -13.68 31.86
C GLY A 21 6.40 -14.36 31.55
N ARG A 22 6.49 -15.18 30.50
CA ARG A 22 7.76 -15.81 30.10
C ARG A 22 8.66 -14.84 29.34
N SER A 23 9.98 -15.01 29.47
CA SER A 23 10.95 -14.20 28.72
C SER A 23 11.12 -14.71 27.28
N LEU A 24 11.71 -13.88 26.41
CA LEU A 24 11.96 -14.26 25.01
C LEU A 24 12.95 -15.43 24.90
N GLU A 25 13.94 -15.44 25.79
CA GLU A 25 14.96 -16.48 25.88
C GLU A 25 14.31 -17.83 26.23
N GLU A 26 13.45 -17.85 27.24
CA GLU A 26 12.69 -19.05 27.63
C GLU A 26 11.76 -19.53 26.51
N ILE A 27 11.12 -18.60 25.79
CA ILE A 27 10.25 -18.94 24.66
C ILE A 27 11.06 -19.56 23.52
N ASN A 28 12.23 -19.01 23.20
CA ASN A 28 13.11 -19.56 22.17
C ASN A 28 13.66 -20.94 22.56
N GLU A 29 14.02 -21.14 23.83
CA GLU A 29 14.42 -22.45 24.36
C GLU A 29 13.28 -23.49 24.26
N LEU A 30 12.05 -23.09 24.62
CA LEU A 30 10.87 -23.97 24.53
C LEU A 30 10.50 -24.36 23.11
N LEU A 31 10.79 -23.50 22.14
CA LEU A 31 10.55 -23.78 20.72
C LEU A 31 11.64 -24.65 20.10
N GLY A 32 12.82 -24.75 20.72
CA GLY A 32 13.89 -25.66 20.30
C GLY A 32 14.44 -25.39 18.90
N PHE A 33 14.27 -24.18 18.37
CA PHE A 33 14.77 -23.81 17.05
C PHE A 33 16.15 -23.16 17.17
N ASP A 34 17.21 -23.93 16.92
CA ASP A 34 18.58 -23.39 16.85
C ASP A 34 18.77 -22.42 15.66
N ASP A 35 18.00 -22.60 14.57
CA ASP A 35 18.14 -21.84 13.32
C ASP A 35 17.01 -20.81 13.05
N GLN A 36 15.92 -20.83 13.83
CA GLN A 36 14.75 -19.93 13.67
C GLN A 36 14.34 -19.30 14.99
N LEU A 37 15.30 -18.66 15.66
CA LEU A 37 15.05 -17.87 16.85
C LEU A 37 14.11 -16.71 16.55
N ILE A 38 13.10 -16.54 17.39
CA ILE A 38 12.17 -15.42 17.29
C ILE A 38 12.92 -14.15 17.65
N LEU A 39 12.96 -13.25 16.68
CA LEU A 39 13.53 -11.92 16.86
C LEU A 39 12.61 -11.07 17.75
N LEU A 40 13.20 -10.25 18.62
CA LEU A 40 12.48 -9.30 19.47
C LEU A 40 11.57 -8.35 18.67
N SER A 41 11.97 -7.98 17.45
CA SER A 41 11.14 -7.16 16.54
C SER A 41 9.89 -7.88 16.06
N SER A 42 9.98 -9.18 15.79
CA SER A 42 8.85 -10.02 15.39
C SER A 42 7.88 -10.20 16.56
N LEU A 43 8.42 -10.43 17.76
CA LEU A 43 7.66 -10.52 19.01
C LEU A 43 6.83 -9.26 19.27
N HIS A 44 7.46 -8.09 19.24
CA HIS A 44 6.76 -6.81 19.45
C HIS A 44 5.63 -6.59 18.44
N ARG A 45 5.88 -6.95 17.17
CA ARG A 45 4.88 -6.81 16.11
C ARG A 45 3.68 -7.73 16.34
N TRP A 46 3.90 -8.98 16.72
CA TRP A 46 2.80 -9.92 16.99
C TRP A 46 2.02 -9.54 18.25
N LEU A 47 2.71 -9.11 19.31
CA LEU A 47 2.05 -8.64 20.53
C LEU A 47 1.18 -7.42 20.24
N LYS A 48 1.70 -6.43 19.52
CA LYS A 48 0.94 -5.24 19.14
C LYS A 48 -0.30 -5.61 18.33
N LEU A 49 -0.14 -6.47 17.32
CA LEU A 49 -1.25 -6.91 16.48
C LEU A 49 -2.32 -7.66 17.30
N PHE A 50 -1.88 -8.54 18.21
CA PHE A 50 -2.78 -9.30 19.07
C PHE A 50 -3.55 -8.42 20.05
N LEU A 51 -2.91 -7.39 20.62
CA LEU A 51 -3.60 -6.43 21.49
C LEU A 51 -4.64 -5.60 20.73
N GLU A 52 -4.38 -5.28 19.46
CA GLU A 52 -5.27 -4.46 18.63
C GLU A 52 -6.42 -5.26 17.98
N THR A 53 -6.17 -6.52 17.62
CA THR A 53 -7.08 -7.31 16.76
C THR A 53 -7.45 -8.68 17.32
N HIS A 54 -6.85 -9.08 18.46
CA HIS A 54 -6.91 -10.45 18.99
C HIS A 54 -6.40 -11.53 18.02
N ASP A 55 -5.60 -11.15 17.03
CA ASP A 55 -4.97 -12.04 16.06
C ASP A 55 -3.46 -11.73 15.93
N VAL A 56 -2.66 -12.74 15.60
CA VAL A 56 -1.21 -12.65 15.38
C VAL A 56 -0.82 -12.72 13.90
N VAL A 57 -1.79 -13.03 13.02
CA VAL A 57 -1.63 -12.93 11.58
C VAL A 57 -2.39 -11.72 11.06
N VAL A 58 -1.71 -10.97 10.18
CA VAL A 58 -2.32 -9.86 9.47
C VAL A 58 -3.37 -10.45 8.53
N ASN A 59 -4.66 -10.25 8.86
CA ASN A 59 -5.74 -10.59 7.95
C ASN A 59 -5.63 -9.72 6.69
N LEU A 60 -5.26 -10.34 5.57
CA LEU A 60 -5.10 -9.63 4.30
C LEU A 60 -6.40 -8.98 3.82
N GLU A 61 -7.56 -9.54 4.15
CA GLU A 61 -8.87 -8.97 3.76
C GLU A 61 -9.17 -7.67 4.51
N LEU A 62 -8.78 -7.58 5.79
CA LEU A 62 -8.89 -6.34 6.57
C LEU A 62 -7.92 -5.25 6.04
N TYR A 63 -6.76 -5.65 5.51
CA TYR A 63 -5.75 -4.73 4.97
C TYR A 63 -5.90 -4.42 3.48
N LEU A 64 -6.59 -5.26 2.69
CA LEU A 64 -6.95 -4.96 1.30
C LEU A 64 -7.81 -3.70 1.22
N HIS A 65 -8.60 -3.41 2.26
CA HIS A 65 -9.34 -2.16 2.41
C HIS A 65 -8.50 -0.98 2.90
N GLN A 66 -7.32 -1.21 3.47
CA GLN A 66 -6.42 -0.17 4.02
C GLN A 66 -5.22 0.14 3.13
N GLY A 67 -5.33 -0.06 1.81
CA GLY A 67 -4.56 0.79 0.91
C GLY A 67 -5.00 2.21 1.18
N ILE A 68 -4.14 3.04 1.80
CA ILE A 68 -4.33 4.48 2.09
C ILE A 68 -5.42 5.00 1.18
N GLU A 69 -6.54 5.47 1.73
CA GLU A 69 -7.60 6.12 0.97
C GLU A 69 -7.04 7.37 0.29
N ARG A 70 -6.28 7.17 -0.79
CA ARG A 70 -5.98 8.16 -1.81
C ARG A 70 -7.18 8.28 -2.74
N LYS A 71 -8.38 7.93 -2.26
CA LYS A 71 -9.64 8.07 -2.98
C LYS A 71 -10.13 9.51 -2.78
N LEU A 72 -9.81 10.38 -3.74
CA LEU A 72 -10.68 11.48 -4.17
C LEU A 72 -12.13 11.08 -3.90
N ASN A 73 -12.78 11.81 -2.98
CA ASN A 73 -14.20 11.63 -2.71
C ASN A 73 -15.00 12.00 -3.97
N ASP A 74 -16.29 11.68 -3.98
CA ASP A 74 -17.10 11.88 -5.18
C ASP A 74 -17.22 13.36 -5.56
N ASP A 75 -17.20 14.28 -4.59
CA ASP A 75 -17.21 15.73 -4.82
C ASP A 75 -15.94 16.22 -5.53
N GLN A 76 -14.77 15.77 -5.07
CA GLN A 76 -13.48 16.09 -5.67
C GLN A 76 -13.35 15.47 -7.06
N ARG A 77 -13.95 14.29 -7.29
CA ARG A 77 -14.00 13.67 -8.61
C ARG A 77 -14.86 14.49 -9.57
N ASN A 78 -16.04 14.93 -9.12
CA ASN A 78 -16.93 15.78 -9.91
C ASN A 78 -16.25 17.11 -10.24
N PHE A 79 -15.54 17.71 -9.29
CA PHE A 79 -14.76 18.92 -9.51
C PHE A 79 -13.70 18.75 -10.61
N VAL A 80 -12.91 17.67 -10.56
CA VAL A 80 -11.91 17.38 -11.60
C VAL A 80 -12.56 17.13 -12.96
N LEU A 81 -13.68 16.41 -12.99
CA LEU A 81 -14.40 16.14 -14.24
C LEU A 81 -15.02 17.40 -14.83
N ASP A 82 -15.59 18.28 -14.01
CA ASP A 82 -16.17 19.53 -14.47
C ASP A 82 -15.09 20.52 -14.95
N ALA A 83 -13.95 20.58 -14.27
CA ALA A 83 -12.79 21.33 -14.75
C ALA A 83 -12.31 20.84 -16.12
N LEU A 84 -12.29 19.52 -16.34
CA LEU A 84 -11.91 18.92 -17.63
C LEU A 84 -12.98 19.04 -18.72
N LYS A 85 -14.27 19.18 -18.36
CA LYS A 85 -15.34 19.50 -19.32
C LYS A 85 -15.23 20.94 -19.81
N ILE A 86 -14.84 21.87 -18.93
CA ILE A 86 -14.67 23.29 -19.26
C ILE A 86 -13.39 23.49 -20.07
N ASP A 87 -12.28 22.88 -19.65
CA ASP A 87 -11.01 22.90 -20.38
C ASP A 87 -10.36 21.51 -20.39
N PRO A 88 -10.52 20.75 -21.49
CA PRO A 88 -9.93 19.41 -21.62
C PRO A 88 -8.41 19.44 -21.82
N THR A 89 -7.81 20.61 -22.05
CA THR A 89 -6.36 20.78 -22.21
C THR A 89 -5.65 21.13 -20.90
N LEU A 90 -6.40 21.19 -19.80
CA LEU A 90 -5.86 21.55 -18.50
C LEU A 90 -4.78 20.55 -18.04
N TYR A 91 -3.59 21.08 -17.79
CA TYR A 91 -2.47 20.28 -17.32
C TYR A 91 -2.74 19.69 -15.92
N LEU A 92 -2.21 18.50 -15.69
CA LEU A 92 -2.41 17.72 -14.46
C LEU A 92 -1.88 18.42 -13.20
N ASP A 93 -0.83 19.22 -13.34
CA ASP A 93 -0.25 20.03 -12.26
C ASP A 93 -1.21 21.14 -11.78
N LYS A 94 -1.92 21.79 -12.71
CA LYS A 94 -2.94 22.80 -12.40
C LYS A 94 -4.16 22.19 -11.70
N LEU A 95 -4.56 20.98 -12.08
CA LEU A 95 -5.62 20.25 -11.40
C LEU A 95 -5.22 19.85 -9.97
N VAL A 96 -3.97 19.44 -9.77
CA VAL A 96 -3.44 19.17 -8.43
C VAL A 96 -3.41 20.45 -7.58
N ALA A 97 -2.96 21.57 -8.14
CA ALA A 97 -2.97 22.86 -7.45
C ALA A 97 -4.39 23.29 -7.06
N ALA A 98 -5.37 23.16 -7.97
CA ALA A 98 -6.76 23.48 -7.69
C ALA A 98 -7.40 22.57 -6.62
N LEU A 99 -7.03 21.29 -6.58
CA LEU A 99 -7.45 20.36 -5.51
C LEU A 99 -6.82 20.71 -4.16
N LEU A 100 -5.57 21.17 -4.16
CA LEU A 100 -4.88 21.61 -2.95
C LEU A 100 -5.50 22.91 -2.42
N GLU A 101 -5.79 23.87 -3.29
CA GLU A 101 -6.41 25.16 -2.92
C GLU A 101 -7.88 25.00 -2.47
N GLY A 102 -8.65 24.15 -3.16
CA GLY A 102 -10.08 23.97 -2.87
C GLY A 102 -10.38 23.00 -1.72
N TYR A 103 -9.57 21.95 -1.54
CA TYR A 103 -9.85 20.86 -0.59
C TYR A 103 -8.70 20.55 0.36
N GLY A 104 -7.59 21.31 0.32
CA GLY A 104 -6.42 21.07 1.17
C GLY A 104 -5.68 19.76 0.86
N LEU A 105 -5.96 19.13 -0.29
CA LEU A 105 -5.51 17.77 -0.57
C LEU A 105 -4.32 17.75 -1.54
N GLY A 106 -3.13 17.47 -1.01
CA GLY A 106 -1.90 17.30 -1.79
C GLY A 106 -1.80 15.91 -2.43
N ILE A 107 -2.36 15.75 -3.63
CA ILE A 107 -2.24 14.50 -4.41
C ILE A 107 -1.06 14.61 -5.38
N SER A 108 -0.31 13.52 -5.56
CA SER A 108 0.73 13.50 -6.60
C SER A 108 0.10 13.52 -7.99
N THR A 109 0.75 14.21 -8.95
CA THR A 109 0.33 14.23 -10.37
C THR A 109 0.19 12.82 -10.95
N THR A 110 1.04 11.89 -10.53
CA THR A 110 0.97 10.46 -10.91
C THR A 110 -0.29 9.76 -10.40
N THR A 111 -0.73 10.07 -9.19
CA THR A 111 -1.96 9.51 -8.61
C THR A 111 -3.19 10.07 -9.33
N LEU A 112 -3.20 11.37 -9.63
CA LEU A 112 -4.27 11.99 -10.40
C LEU A 112 -4.35 11.43 -11.82
N ALA A 113 -3.20 11.30 -12.50
CA ALA A 113 -3.12 10.73 -13.85
C ALA A 113 -3.62 9.29 -13.91
N THR A 114 -3.24 8.46 -12.93
CA THR A 114 -3.67 7.05 -12.86
C THR A 114 -5.19 6.96 -12.67
N LYS A 115 -5.76 7.83 -11.85
CA LYS A 115 -7.22 7.89 -11.67
C LYS A 115 -7.97 8.41 -12.88
N LEU A 116 -7.44 9.42 -13.55
CA LEU A 116 -8.02 9.93 -14.79
C LEU A 116 -8.05 8.85 -15.86
N ASN A 117 -6.96 8.09 -15.98
CA ASN A 117 -6.92 6.92 -16.86
C ASN A 117 -7.98 5.88 -16.47
N TYR A 118 -8.10 5.54 -15.19
CA TYR A 118 -9.13 4.62 -14.71
C TYR A 118 -10.57 5.11 -14.97
N CYS A 119 -10.86 6.39 -14.68
CA CYS A 119 -12.22 6.95 -14.79
C CYS A 119 -12.63 7.22 -16.24
N LEU A 120 -11.70 7.73 -17.06
CA LEU A 120 -11.97 8.09 -18.45
C LEU A 120 -11.64 6.96 -19.44
N LYS A 121 -11.16 5.82 -18.94
CA LYS A 121 -10.63 4.69 -19.75
C LYS A 121 -9.62 5.14 -20.80
N TRP A 122 -8.85 6.19 -20.49
CA TRP A 122 -7.91 6.79 -21.42
C TRP A 122 -6.70 5.91 -21.64
N THR A 123 -6.72 5.14 -22.73
CA THR A 123 -5.51 4.46 -23.20
C THR A 123 -4.53 5.52 -23.70
N ARG A 124 -3.41 5.69 -22.98
CA ARG A 124 -2.34 6.59 -23.41
C ARG A 124 -1.83 6.10 -24.78
N LYS A 125 -2.18 6.79 -25.87
CA LYS A 125 -1.52 6.59 -27.17
C LYS A 125 -0.08 7.07 -27.02
N LYS A 126 0.82 6.13 -26.73
CA LYS A 126 2.26 6.39 -26.76
C LYS A 126 2.67 6.33 -28.23
N VAL A 127 3.07 7.47 -28.79
CA VAL A 127 3.72 7.48 -30.11
C VAL A 127 4.97 6.62 -29.98
N GLN A 128 5.03 5.54 -30.75
CA GLN A 128 6.21 4.68 -30.81
C GLN A 128 7.34 5.52 -31.40
N THR A 129 8.41 5.74 -30.63
CA THR A 129 9.63 6.33 -31.16
C THR A 129 10.27 5.28 -32.07
N VAL A 130 10.05 5.40 -33.37
CA VAL A 130 10.75 4.59 -34.37
C VAL A 130 12.18 5.11 -34.42
N HIS A 131 13.16 4.25 -34.12
CA HIS A 131 14.56 4.60 -34.33
C HIS A 131 14.83 4.68 -35.84
N PRO A 132 15.56 5.70 -36.33
CA PRO A 132 15.79 5.92 -37.77
C PRO A 132 16.49 4.75 -38.49
N ASN A 133 17.03 3.77 -37.76
CA ASN A 133 17.64 2.56 -38.32
C ASN A 133 16.65 1.41 -38.61
N GLN A 134 15.33 1.58 -38.42
CA GLN A 134 14.34 0.54 -38.71
C GLN A 134 13.70 0.61 -40.11
N GLU A 135 14.15 1.52 -40.99
CA GLU A 135 13.58 1.68 -42.36
C GLU A 135 14.27 0.86 -43.48
N LEU A 136 15.09 -0.14 -43.18
CA LEU A 136 15.77 -0.93 -44.22
C LEU A 136 15.65 -2.43 -44.01
N ALA A 137 14.41 -2.93 -44.16
CA ALA A 137 14.14 -4.30 -44.60
C ALA A 137 12.69 -4.36 -45.15
N ALA A 138 12.51 -3.80 -46.35
CA ALA A 138 11.37 -4.09 -47.21
C ALA A 138 11.79 -5.12 -48.25
#